data_AF-A0A948QYF8-F1
#
_entry.id   AF-A0A948QYF8-F1
#
_cell.length_a   1.000
_cell.length_b   1.000
_cell.length_c   1.000
_cell.angle_alpha   90.00
_cell.angle_beta   90.00
_cell.angle_gamma   90.00
#
_symmetry.space_group_name_H-M   'P 1'
#
loop_
_entity.id
_entity.type
_entity.pdbx_description
1 polymer ?
#
loop_
_entity_poly.entity_id
_entity_poly.type
_entity_poly.pdbx_seq_one_letter_code
_entity_poly.pdbx_strand_id
1 'polypeptide(L)' 'MIPQQSLEKFKKLYEKRFKEKISDQEALKRATRILNIYRLLYGPPIYYQSQKLTNENEYKQKSN' A
#
# COMPACT_ATOMS: atom_id res chain seq x y z
N MET A 1 -1.80 9.67 -2.06
CA MET A 1 -1.94 8.96 -3.36
C MET A 1 -1.59 7.50 -3.15
N ILE A 2 -2.34 6.55 -3.73
CA ILE A 2 -2.01 5.12 -3.60
C ILE A 2 -0.87 4.80 -4.57
N PRO A 3 0.24 4.17 -4.14
CA PRO A 3 1.32 3.78 -5.05
C PRO A 3 0.84 2.79 -6.11
N GLN A 4 1.34 2.91 -7.35
CA GLN A 4 0.94 2.04 -8.47
C GLN A 4 1.11 0.56 -8.14
N GLN A 5 2.21 0.19 -7.47
CA GLN A 5 2.46 -1.20 -7.05
C GLN A 5 1.37 -1.74 -6.10
N SER A 6 0.87 -0.90 -5.19
CA SER A 6 -0.23 -1.26 -4.29
C SER A 6 -1.54 -1.40 -5.05
N LEU A 7 -1.75 -0.56 -6.08
CA LEU A 7 -2.93 -0.64 -6.94
C LEU A 7 -2.95 -1.92 -7.79
N GLU A 8 -1.80 -2.34 -8.32
CA GLU A 8 -1.67 -3.61 -9.02
C GLU A 8 -1.91 -4.83 -8.12
N LYS A 9 -1.40 -4.79 -6.88
CA LYS A 9 -1.70 -5.82 -5.88
C LYS A 9 -3.20 -5.86 -5.57
N PHE A 10 -3.84 -4.69 -5.42
CA PHE A 10 -5.28 -4.59 -5.21
C PHE A 10 -6.07 -5.23 -6.36
N LYS A 11 -5.74 -4.91 -7.62
CA LYS A 11 -6.37 -5.51 -8.82
C LYS A 11 -6.26 -7.03 -8.82
N LYS A 12 -5.07 -7.58 -8.56
CA LYS A 12 -4.84 -9.03 -8.49
C LYS A 12 -5.69 -9.71 -7.41
N LEU A 13 -5.79 -9.09 -6.23
CA LEU A 13 -6.63 -9.61 -5.14
C LEU A 13 -8.11 -9.54 -5.48
N TYR A 14 -8.55 -8.43 -6.08
CA TYR A 14 -9.93 -8.24 -6.51
C TYR A 14 -10.33 -9.29 -7.56
N GLU A 15 -9.51 -9.48 -8.59
CA GLU A 15 -9.74 -10.52 -9.62
C GLU A 15 -9.77 -11.92 -9.00
N LYS A 16 -8.84 -12.24 -8.10
CA LYS A 16 -8.83 -13.56 -7.43
C LYS A 16 -10.13 -13.84 -6.67
N ARG A 17 -10.67 -12.82 -5.99
CA ARG A 17 -11.84 -12.93 -5.12
C ARG A 17 -13.16 -12.88 -5.88
N PHE A 18 -13.28 -11.98 -6.83
CA PHE A 18 -14.54 -11.67 -7.54
C PHE A 18 -14.58 -12.21 -8.96
N LYS A 19 -13.47 -12.78 -9.46
CA LYS A 19 -13.32 -13.27 -10.84
C LYS A 19 -13.61 -12.21 -11.90
N GLU A 20 -13.41 -10.95 -11.55
CA GLU A 20 -13.67 -9.77 -12.37
C GLU A 20 -12.40 -8.93 -12.51
N LYS A 21 -12.09 -8.51 -13.74
CA LYS A 21 -11.02 -7.54 -14.02
C LYS A 21 -11.57 -6.14 -14.00
N ILE A 22 -10.85 -5.22 -13.35
CA ILE A 22 -11.22 -3.82 -13.22
C ILE A 22 -10.14 -2.92 -13.83
N SER A 23 -10.55 -1.76 -14.36
CA SER A 23 -9.65 -0.75 -14.87
C SER A 23 -8.87 -0.07 -13.75
N ASP A 24 -7.76 0.59 -14.09
CA ASP A 24 -6.94 1.32 -13.11
C ASP A 24 -7.71 2.43 -12.40
N GLN A 25 -8.58 3.14 -13.12
CA GLN A 25 -9.44 4.17 -12.55
C GLN A 25 -10.43 3.58 -11.53
N GLU A 26 -11.05 2.45 -11.86
CA GLU A 26 -12.00 1.80 -10.97
C GLU A 26 -11.30 1.17 -9.76
N ALA A 27 -10.12 0.58 -9.97
CA ALA A 27 -9.26 0.11 -8.90
C ALA A 27 -8.91 1.25 -7.93
N LEU A 28 -8.52 2.42 -8.46
CA LEU A 28 -8.13 3.57 -7.64
C LEU A 28 -9.30 4.07 -6.80
N LYS A 29 -10.48 4.18 -7.43
CA LYS A 29 -11.72 4.60 -6.75
C LYS A 29 -12.08 3.66 -5.60
N ARG A 30 -12.06 2.34 -5.85
CA ARG A 30 -12.42 1.33 -4.85
C ARG A 30 -11.40 1.23 -3.72
N ALA A 31 -10.11 1.17 -4.05
CA ALA A 31 -9.04 1.11 -3.06
C ALA A 31 -9.03 2.35 -2.16
N THR A 32 -9.24 3.54 -2.73
CA THR A 32 -9.35 4.80 -1.98
C THR A 32 -10.55 4.78 -1.05
N ARG A 33 -11.71 4.29 -1.52
CA ARG A 33 -12.91 4.18 -0.69
C ARG A 33 -12.67 3.29 0.53
N ILE A 34 -12.05 2.13 0.35
CA ILE A 34 -11.73 1.20 1.44
C ILE A 34 -10.78 1.87 2.45
N LEU A 35 -9.73 2.52 1.97
CA LEU A 35 -8.77 3.21 2.83
C LEU A 35 -9.44 4.33 3.63
N ASN A 36 -10.35 5.08 3.02
CA ASN A 36 -11.10 6.13 3.72
C ASN A 36 -12.02 5.58 4.80
N ILE A 37 -12.70 4.46 4.55
CA ILE A 37 -13.53 3.79 5.56
C ILE A 37 -12.67 3.31 6.72
N TYR A 38 -11.54 2.67 6.43
CA TYR A 38 -10.59 2.24 7.46
C TYR A 38 -10.14 3.42 8.33
N ARG A 39 -9.75 4.54 7.69
CA ARG A 39 -9.32 5.76 8.39
C ARG A 39 -10.41 6.39 9.25
N LEU A 40 -11.66 6.32 8.81
CA LEU A 40 -12.80 6.85 9.56
C LEU A 40 -13.06 6.02 10.82
N LEU A 41 -12.97 4.69 10.72
CA LEU A 41 -13.28 3.78 11.82
C LEU A 41 -12.15 3.64 12.83
N TYR A 42 -10.90 3.59 12.35
CA TYR A 42 -9.74 3.26 13.17
C TYR A 42 -8.78 4.44 13.36
N GLY A 43 -9.12 5.62 12.82
CA GLY A 43 -8.22 6.76 12.80
C GLY A 43 -7.13 6.65 11.73
N PRO A 44 -6.20 7.62 11.65
CA PRO A 44 -5.09 7.54 10.72
C PRO A 44 -4.28 6.26 11.02
N PRO A 45 -3.92 5.45 10.02
CA PRO A 45 -3.07 4.30 10.24
C PRO A 45 -1.80 4.81 10.93
N ILE A 46 -1.50 4.26 12.11
CA ILE A 46 -0.25 4.53 12.80
C ILE A 46 0.83 4.20 11.78
N TYR A 47 1.57 5.23 11.32
CA TYR A 47 2.65 5.07 10.36
C TYR A 47 3.64 4.08 10.95
N TYR A 48 3.58 2.81 10.52
CA TYR A 48 4.72 1.92 10.68
C TYR A 48 5.85 2.59 9.90
N GLN A 49 6.84 3.10 10.63
CA GLN A 49 8.02 3.79 10.12
C GLN A 49 8.80 2.83 9.20
N SER A 50 8.43 2.75 7.93
CA SER A 50 9.24 2.14 6.88
C SER A 50 10.35 3.09 6.37
N GLN A 51 10.87 3.96 7.25
CA GLN A 51 12.05 4.80 6.99
C GLN A 51 13.25 4.46 7.89
N LYS A 52 13.21 3.36 8.66
CA LYS A 52 14.36 2.88 9.46
C LYS A 52 14.99 1.57 8.94
N LEU A 53 14.93 1.30 7.64
CA LEU A 53 15.66 0.16 7.05
C LEU A 53 16.63 0.54 5.93
N THR A 54 16.72 1.82 5.55
CA THR A 54 17.70 2.28 4.56
C THR A 54 18.98 2.83 5.17
N ASN A 55 18.95 3.28 6.44
CA ASN A 55 20.11 3.94 7.05
C ASN A 55 20.96 3.04 7.97
N GLU A 56 20.51 1.83 8.33
CA GLU A 56 21.32 0.93 9.17
C GLU A 56 22.34 0.07 8.37
N ASN A 57 22.19 0.00 7.04
CA ASN A 57 23.11 -0.76 6.18
C ASN A 57 24.29 0.06 5.65
N GLU A 58 24.30 1.40 5.79
CA GLU A 58 25.44 2.24 5.40
C GLU A 58 26.49 2.40 6.52
N TYR A 59 26.11 2.24 7.80
CA TYR A 59 27.05 2.36 8.93
C TYR A 59 27.80 1.06 9.25
N LYS A 60 27.36 -0.11 8.76
CA LYS A 60 28.06 -1.39 8.99
C LYS A 60 29.07 -1.78 7.92
N GLN A 61 29.11 -1.09 6.78
CA GLN A 61 30.09 -1.39 5.70
C GLN A 61 31.28 -0.42 5.66
N LYS A 62 31.34 0.60 6.53
CA LYS A 62 32.49 1.52 6.63
C LYS A 62 33.36 1.30 7.88
N SER A 63 33.11 0.25 8.66
CA SER A 63 33.84 -0.03 9.90
C SER A 63 34.39 -1.45 10.03
N ASN A 64 34.59 -2.15 8.90
CA ASN A 64 35.42 -3.35 8.82
C ASN A 64 36.34 -3.26 7.60
#